data_AF-A0A7X2CBH1-F1
#
_entry.id   AF-A0A7X2CBH1-F1
#
_cell.length_a   1.000
_cell.length_b   1.000
_cell.length_c   1.000
_cell.angle_alpha   90.00
_cell.angle_beta   90.00
_cell.angle_gamma   90.00
#
_symmetry.space_group_name_H-M   'P 1'
#
loop_
_entity.id
_entity.type
_entity.pdbx_description
1 polymer ?
#
loop_
_entity_poly.entity_id
_entity_poly.type
_entity_poly.pdbx_seq_one_letter_code
_entity_poly.pdbx_strand_id
1 'polypeptide(L)'
;MDKNNTMVCDRNTEALKEPLGIYAKTPSTHEFIDPLTGLITRFKIDPKSREYVEEIDPSRFRWERFAYKSVVNQLLPTSRTSKCMRWRVPKQSLQILKSQEHNKAFYTGLQICASVWACPVCAAKISERRRAELVAALAVARSMGMQVYLLTLTVPHGLGDDLKALLEQIHKA
;
A
#
# COMPACT_ATOMS: atom_id res chain seq x y z
N MET A 1 6.58 40.54 44.13
CA MET A 1 6.60 39.40 45.05
C MET A 1 5.68 38.33 44.48
N ASP A 2 6.35 37.35 43.88
CA ASP A 2 6.02 35.93 43.78
C ASP A 2 4.71 35.41 43.17
N LYS A 3 4.96 34.63 42.11
CA LYS A 3 4.16 33.61 41.46
C LYS A 3 3.79 32.50 42.45
N ASN A 4 2.64 31.84 42.23
CA ASN A 4 2.49 30.38 42.06
C ASN A 4 1.07 29.94 42.42
N ASN A 5 0.38 29.24 41.51
CA ASN A 5 0.12 27.80 41.66
C ASN A 5 -0.70 27.29 40.46
N THR A 6 -0.02 26.74 39.45
CA THR A 6 -0.64 25.99 38.34
C THR A 6 -0.54 24.51 38.67
N MET A 7 -1.66 23.80 38.53
CA MET A 7 -1.77 22.38 38.84
C MET A 7 -0.86 21.50 37.97
N VAL A 8 -0.27 20.52 38.64
CA VAL A 8 0.61 19.47 38.15
C VAL A 8 -0.14 18.55 37.19
N CYS A 9 0.41 18.33 35.99
CA CYS A 9 0.16 17.13 35.21
C CYS A 9 1.41 16.24 35.22
N ASP A 10 1.18 14.95 35.38
CA ASP A 10 2.16 13.97 35.79
C ASP A 10 3.32 13.77 34.82
N ARG A 11 4.49 13.66 35.45
CA ARG A 11 5.78 13.36 34.86
C ARG A 11 5.80 11.90 34.40
N ASN A 12 5.75 11.69 33.10
CA ASN A 12 6.44 10.59 32.40
C ASN A 12 6.62 10.97 30.93
N THR A 13 7.40 12.03 30.71
CA THR A 13 7.96 12.37 29.40
C THR A 13 9.24 11.57 29.22
N GLU A 14 9.16 10.41 28.55
CA GLU A 14 10.35 9.73 28.04
C GLU A 14 11.05 10.67 27.04
N ALA A 15 12.20 11.15 27.48
CA ALA A 15 13.21 11.97 26.84
C ALA A 15 13.00 12.29 25.34
N LEU A 16 12.57 13.52 25.07
CA LEU A 16 12.98 14.24 23.87
C LEU A 16 14.51 14.33 23.90
N LYS A 17 15.17 13.40 23.20
CA LYS A 17 16.63 13.37 23.10
C LYS A 17 17.05 14.57 22.26
N GLU A 18 17.45 15.65 22.92
CA GLU A 18 18.01 16.84 22.27
C GLU A 18 19.19 16.45 21.36
N PRO A 19 19.37 17.13 20.21
CA PRO A 19 20.40 16.77 19.26
C PRO A 19 21.80 16.95 19.88
N LEU A 20 22.60 15.88 19.84
CA LEU A 20 24.01 15.90 20.21
C LEU A 20 24.81 16.72 19.20
N GLY A 21 24.93 18.02 19.46
CA GLY A 21 25.99 18.87 18.91
C GLY A 21 25.73 19.49 17.52
N ILE A 22 26.31 20.68 17.35
CA ILE A 22 26.15 21.59 16.20
C ILE A 22 26.92 21.12 14.94
N TYR A 23 27.77 20.09 15.06
CA TYR A 23 28.70 19.64 14.00
C TYR A 23 28.40 18.27 13.39
N ALA A 24 27.31 17.59 13.79
CA ALA A 24 26.95 16.31 13.19
C ALA A 24 26.39 16.52 11.77
N LYS A 25 27.22 16.24 10.75
CA LYS A 25 26.84 16.30 9.32
C LYS A 25 25.87 15.18 8.90
N THR A 26 25.51 14.28 9.80
CA THR A 26 24.55 13.21 9.56
C THR A 26 23.20 13.60 10.16
N PRO A 27 22.13 13.75 9.37
CA PRO A 27 20.79 13.89 9.93
C PRO A 27 20.52 12.62 10.74
N SER A 28 20.20 12.77 12.03
CA SER A 28 19.78 11.66 12.87
C SER A 28 18.45 11.13 12.33
N THR A 29 18.40 9.86 11.92
CA THR A 29 17.14 9.19 11.62
C THR A 29 16.26 9.27 12.87
N HIS A 30 15.09 9.89 12.74
CA HIS A 30 14.14 9.97 13.83
C HIS A 30 13.23 8.74 13.76
N GLU A 31 13.30 7.88 14.76
CA GLU A 31 12.43 6.72 14.89
C GLU A 31 11.28 7.07 15.83
N PHE A 32 10.04 6.91 15.35
CA PHE A 32 8.85 7.01 16.18
C PHE A 32 8.27 5.62 16.37
N ILE A 33 8.05 5.23 17.63
CA ILE A 33 7.40 3.98 17.98
C ILE A 33 5.99 4.33 18.43
N ASP A 34 4.99 3.88 17.68
CA ASP A 34 3.60 4.09 18.07
C ASP A 34 3.27 3.21 19.31
N PRO A 35 2.83 3.82 20.43
CA PRO A 35 2.58 3.09 21.68
C PRO A 35 1.42 2.09 21.59
N LEU A 36 0.48 2.27 20.66
CA LEU A 36 -0.69 1.39 20.51
C LEU A 36 -0.44 0.25 19.52
N THR A 37 0.30 0.53 18.43
CA THR A 37 0.51 -0.44 17.34
C THR A 37 1.89 -1.11 17.38
N GLY A 38 2.84 -0.56 18.13
CA GLY A 38 4.24 -0.99 18.15
C GLY A 38 4.95 -0.79 16.80
N LEU A 39 4.35 -0.05 15.87
CA LEU A 39 4.94 0.22 14.57
C LEU A 39 6.10 1.20 14.72
N ILE A 40 7.26 0.80 14.18
CA ILE A 40 8.43 1.66 14.09
C ILE A 40 8.40 2.36 12.74
N THR A 41 8.22 3.68 12.77
CA THR A 41 8.22 4.53 11.59
C THR A 41 9.50 5.36 11.59
N ARG A 42 10.26 5.28 10.50
CA ARG A 42 11.51 6.01 10.33
C ARG A 42 11.27 7.25 9.52
N PHE A 43 11.79 8.38 9.99
CA PHE A 43 11.73 9.65 9.28
C PHE A 43 13.12 10.13 8.90
N LYS A 44 13.21 10.66 7.68
CA LYS A 44 14.38 11.36 7.13
C LYS A 44 14.01 12.82 6.93
N ILE A 45 14.96 13.71 7.22
CA ILE A 45 14.78 15.13 6.93
C ILE A 45 15.01 15.34 5.44
N ASP A 46 14.00 15.89 4.76
CA ASP A 46 14.15 16.29 3.37
C ASP A 46 15.04 17.53 3.26
N PRO A 47 16.12 17.50 2.47
CA PRO A 47 17.09 18.59 2.42
C PRO A 47 16.50 19.89 1.83
N LYS A 48 15.40 19.79 1.07
CA LYS A 48 14.77 20.92 0.37
C LYS A 48 13.67 21.59 1.18
N SER A 49 12.79 20.81 1.81
CA SER A 49 11.67 21.31 2.62
C SER A 49 12.01 21.45 4.10
N ARG A 50 13.08 20.80 4.58
CA ARG A 50 13.42 20.65 6.01
C ARG A 50 12.31 19.98 6.83
N GLU A 51 11.43 19.27 6.15
CA GLU A 51 10.35 18.51 6.78
C GLU A 51 10.82 17.07 7.02
N TYR A 52 10.23 16.42 8.03
CA TYR A 52 10.41 15.00 8.25
C TYR A 52 9.52 14.22 7.29
N VAL A 53 10.15 13.49 6.37
CA VAL A 53 9.48 12.61 5.42
C VAL A 53 9.71 11.15 5.83
N GLU A 54 8.66 10.35 5.74
CA GLU A 54 8.74 8.93 6.04
C GLU A 54 9.74 8.23 5.09
N GLU A 55 10.67 7.47 5.67
CA GLU A 55 11.57 6.63 4.90
C GLU A 55 10.83 5.39 4.42
N ILE A 56 10.41 5.45 3.15
CA ILE A 56 9.73 4.36 2.50
C ILE A 56 10.74 3.41 1.84
N ASP A 57 10.90 2.19 2.37
CA ASP A 57 11.58 1.11 1.67
C ASP A 57 10.60 0.35 0.76
N PRO A 58 10.77 0.40 -0.58
CA PRO A 58 9.91 -0.33 -1.51
C PRO A 58 9.93 -1.86 -1.30
N SER A 59 11.00 -2.39 -0.70
CA SER A 59 11.15 -3.83 -0.44
C SER A 59 10.21 -4.29 0.68
N ARG A 60 9.95 -3.43 1.67
CA ARG A 60 9.01 -3.66 2.77
C ARG A 60 7.59 -3.95 2.24
N PHE A 61 7.05 -3.10 1.37
CA PHE A 61 5.72 -3.33 0.80
C PHE A 61 5.62 -4.63 0.00
N ARG A 62 6.70 -5.02 -0.67
CA ARG A 62 6.74 -6.31 -1.37
C ARG A 62 6.62 -7.44 -0.35
N TRP A 63 7.41 -7.40 0.72
CA TRP A 63 7.39 -8.41 1.77
C TRP A 63 6.01 -8.52 2.43
N GLU A 64 5.41 -7.40 2.82
CA GLU A 64 4.06 -7.34 3.41
C GLU A 64 3.01 -8.00 2.51
N ARG A 65 3.02 -7.72 1.20
CA ARG A 65 2.09 -8.37 0.26
C ARG A 65 2.26 -9.89 0.22
N PHE A 66 3.49 -10.39 0.31
CA PHE A 66 3.74 -11.83 0.37
C PHE A 66 3.37 -12.43 1.73
N ALA A 67 3.51 -11.67 2.83
CA ALA A 67 3.03 -12.06 4.15
C ALA A 67 1.51 -12.19 4.16
N TYR A 68 0.78 -11.18 3.65
CA TYR A 68 -0.69 -11.26 3.49
C TYR A 68 -1.11 -12.40 2.57
N LYS A 69 -0.37 -12.62 1.48
CA LYS A 69 -0.63 -13.77 0.61
C LYS A 69 -0.50 -15.09 1.38
N SER A 70 0.45 -15.22 2.31
CA SER A 70 0.59 -16.42 3.14
C SER A 70 -0.69 -16.71 3.91
N VAL A 71 -1.27 -15.68 4.55
CA VAL A 71 -2.54 -15.76 5.28
C VAL A 71 -3.70 -16.10 4.34
N VAL A 72 -3.79 -15.46 3.17
CA VAL A 72 -4.83 -15.78 2.17
C VAL A 72 -4.78 -17.24 1.74
N ASN A 73 -3.59 -17.84 1.64
CA ASN A 73 -3.49 -19.27 1.29
C ASN A 73 -4.10 -20.18 2.38
N GLN A 74 -4.06 -19.76 3.65
CA GLN A 74 -4.67 -20.48 4.77
C GLN A 74 -6.19 -20.30 4.78
N LEU A 75 -6.67 -19.08 4.50
CA LEU A 75 -8.11 -18.77 4.48
C LEU A 75 -8.84 -19.35 3.26
N LEU A 76 -8.18 -19.37 2.08
CA LEU A 76 -8.78 -19.78 0.81
C LEU A 76 -7.95 -20.88 0.12
N PRO A 77 -7.78 -22.07 0.74
CA PRO A 77 -6.87 -23.10 0.28
C PRO A 77 -7.25 -23.70 -1.08
N THR A 78 -8.55 -23.83 -1.36
CA THR A 78 -9.08 -24.41 -2.61
C THR A 78 -9.07 -23.42 -3.77
N SER A 79 -8.92 -22.13 -3.50
CA SER A 79 -8.96 -21.08 -4.52
C SER A 79 -7.73 -21.10 -5.42
N ARG A 80 -7.84 -20.52 -6.62
CA ARG A 80 -6.66 -20.29 -7.48
C ARG A 80 -5.63 -19.33 -6.85
N THR A 81 -6.04 -18.51 -5.89
CA THR A 81 -5.17 -17.54 -5.21
C THR A 81 -4.11 -18.23 -4.37
N SER A 82 -4.43 -19.35 -3.73
CA SER A 82 -3.49 -20.13 -2.92
C SER A 82 -2.30 -20.65 -3.74
N LYS A 83 -2.56 -21.02 -5.00
CA LYS A 83 -1.59 -21.57 -5.96
C LYS A 83 -0.67 -20.51 -6.60
N CYS A 84 -1.09 -19.24 -6.59
CA CYS A 84 -0.36 -18.14 -7.22
C CYS A 84 1.09 -18.04 -6.70
N MET A 85 2.07 -17.81 -7.56
CA MET A 85 3.50 -17.66 -7.22
C MET A 85 4.08 -18.80 -6.36
N ARG A 86 3.43 -19.97 -6.35
CA ARG A 86 3.86 -21.16 -5.59
C ARG A 86 3.92 -22.38 -6.48
N TRP A 87 2.98 -22.49 -7.42
CA TRP A 87 2.95 -23.57 -8.41
C TRP A 87 3.64 -23.12 -9.69
N ARG A 88 4.28 -24.08 -10.37
CA ARG A 88 4.87 -23.89 -11.69
C ARG A 88 3.78 -23.96 -12.77
N VAL A 89 3.89 -23.13 -13.80
CA VAL A 89 3.04 -23.24 -14.99
C VAL A 89 3.37 -24.57 -15.71
N PRO A 90 2.37 -25.38 -16.10
CA PRO A 90 2.62 -26.59 -16.88
C PRO A 90 3.39 -26.27 -18.16
N LYS A 91 4.33 -27.13 -18.55
CA LYS A 91 5.14 -26.99 -19.78
C LYS A 91 6.08 -25.77 -19.83
N GLN A 92 6.24 -25.03 -18.73
CA GLN A 92 7.20 -23.93 -18.62
C GLN A 92 8.26 -24.24 -17.55
N SER A 93 9.52 -23.97 -17.84
CA SER A 93 10.61 -24.10 -16.86
C SER A 93 10.57 -22.94 -15.86
N LEU A 94 10.92 -23.24 -14.60
CA LEU A 94 11.15 -22.22 -13.59
C LEU A 94 12.52 -21.58 -13.87
N GLN A 95 12.55 -20.28 -14.12
CA GLN A 95 13.79 -19.55 -14.40
C GLN A 95 13.92 -18.35 -13.48
N ILE A 96 15.16 -17.93 -13.24
CA ILE A 96 15.50 -16.69 -12.54
C ILE A 96 16.01 -15.72 -13.60
N LEU A 97 15.32 -14.60 -13.78
CA LEU A 97 15.69 -13.55 -14.71
C LEU A 97 16.18 -12.33 -13.92
N LYS A 98 17.20 -11.65 -14.43
CA LYS A 98 17.65 -10.35 -13.91
C LYS A 98 17.26 -9.27 -14.91
N SER A 99 16.49 -8.28 -14.45
CA SER A 99 16.19 -7.09 -15.25
C SER A 99 17.47 -6.25 -15.37
N GLN A 100 17.82 -5.87 -16.60
CA GLN A 100 18.94 -4.96 -16.86
C GLN A 100 18.62 -3.53 -16.41
N GLU A 101 17.40 -3.07 -16.65
CA GLU A 101 16.96 -1.71 -16.29
C GLU A 101 16.88 -1.49 -14.78
N HIS A 102 16.35 -2.46 -14.04
CA HIS A 102 16.09 -2.30 -12.61
C HIS A 102 17.12 -3.00 -11.71
N ASN A 103 18.09 -3.71 -12.30
CA ASN A 103 19.10 -4.51 -11.58
C ASN A 103 18.53 -5.47 -10.53
N LYS A 104 17.29 -5.94 -10.73
CA LYS A 104 16.57 -6.84 -9.81
C LYS A 104 16.36 -8.21 -10.44
N ALA A 105 16.53 -9.27 -9.64
CA ALA A 105 16.24 -10.63 -10.04
C ALA A 105 14.80 -11.04 -9.66
N PHE A 106 14.15 -11.86 -10.49
CA PHE A 106 12.81 -12.38 -10.25
C PHE A 106 12.61 -13.77 -10.87
N TYR A 107 11.68 -14.53 -10.29
CA TYR A 107 11.26 -15.83 -10.82
C TYR A 107 10.25 -15.65 -11.96
N THR A 108 10.41 -16.44 -13.02
CA THR A 108 9.43 -16.63 -14.10
C THR A 108 9.05 -18.12 -14.21
N GLY A 109 7.92 -18.41 -14.87
CA GLY A 109 7.37 -19.76 -14.97
C GLY A 109 6.51 -20.19 -13.76
N LEU A 110 6.17 -19.25 -12.88
CA LEU A 110 5.20 -19.46 -11.79
C LEU A 110 3.79 -19.07 -12.21
N GLN A 111 2.81 -19.81 -11.71
CA GLN A 111 1.39 -19.56 -11.99
C GLN A 111 0.94 -18.24 -11.36
N ILE A 112 0.16 -17.46 -12.11
CA ILE A 112 -0.39 -16.18 -11.67
C ILE A 112 -1.92 -16.27 -11.64
N CYS A 113 -2.55 -15.93 -10.52
CA CYS A 113 -4.00 -16.08 -10.37
C CYS A 113 -4.83 -14.91 -10.96
N ALA A 114 -4.20 -13.77 -11.23
CA ALA A 114 -4.84 -12.55 -11.75
C ALA A 114 -6.11 -12.10 -10.99
N SER A 115 -6.21 -12.41 -9.69
CA SER A 115 -7.32 -11.93 -8.85
C SER A 115 -7.02 -10.54 -8.33
N VAL A 116 -7.88 -9.57 -8.66
CA VAL A 116 -7.78 -8.18 -8.18
C VAL A 116 -8.24 -8.07 -6.73
N TRP A 117 -9.26 -8.85 -6.35
CA TRP A 117 -9.90 -8.73 -5.04
C TRP A 117 -9.24 -9.61 -3.97
N ALA A 118 -8.89 -10.85 -4.34
CA ALA A 118 -8.46 -11.84 -3.34
C ALA A 118 -6.93 -11.91 -3.18
N CYS A 119 -6.14 -11.46 -4.15
CA CYS A 119 -4.68 -11.66 -4.13
C CYS A 119 -3.94 -10.35 -3.90
N PRO A 120 -3.28 -10.13 -2.74
CA PRO A 120 -2.58 -8.88 -2.45
C PRO A 120 -1.40 -8.61 -3.40
N VAL A 121 -0.78 -9.66 -3.95
CA VAL A 121 0.33 -9.55 -4.89
C VAL A 121 -0.14 -9.19 -6.30
N CYS A 122 -1.19 -9.83 -6.80
CA CYS A 122 -1.72 -9.55 -8.14
C CYS A 122 -2.49 -8.22 -8.18
N ALA A 123 -3.28 -7.94 -7.15
CA ALA A 123 -4.04 -6.69 -7.02
C ALA A 123 -3.15 -5.46 -7.23
N ALA A 124 -2.07 -5.36 -6.45
CA ALA A 124 -1.15 -4.23 -6.55
C ALA A 124 -0.54 -4.07 -7.96
N LYS A 125 -0.17 -5.18 -8.62
CA LYS A 125 0.39 -5.14 -9.98
C LYS A 125 -0.63 -4.71 -11.02
N ILE A 126 -1.86 -5.20 -10.92
CA ILE A 126 -2.94 -4.88 -11.87
C ILE A 126 -3.37 -3.43 -11.70
N SER A 127 -3.57 -2.99 -10.45
CA SER A 127 -3.99 -1.61 -10.16
C SER A 127 -2.96 -0.58 -10.62
N GLU A 128 -1.65 -0.82 -10.45
CA GLU A 128 -0.64 0.14 -10.91
C GLU A 128 -0.57 0.23 -12.44
N ARG A 129 -0.70 -0.90 -13.15
CA ARG A 129 -0.75 -0.89 -14.62
C ARG A 129 -1.97 -0.16 -15.14
N ARG A 130 -3.15 -0.46 -14.58
CA ARG A 130 -4.41 0.22 -14.92
C ARG A 130 -4.37 1.71 -14.58
N ARG A 131 -3.69 2.10 -13.49
CA ARG A 131 -3.47 3.51 -13.15
C ARG A 131 -2.70 4.22 -14.27
N ALA A 132 -1.62 3.63 -14.76
CA ALA A 132 -0.85 4.21 -15.86
C ALA A 132 -1.68 4.35 -17.15
N GLU A 133 -2.46 3.31 -17.49
CA GLU A 133 -3.39 3.34 -18.62
C GLU A 133 -4.45 4.44 -18.47
N LEU A 134 -5.03 4.57 -17.28
CA LEU A 134 -6.05 5.57 -16.98
C LEU A 134 -5.47 6.99 -17.05
N VAL A 135 -4.26 7.22 -16.51
CA VAL A 135 -3.57 8.51 -16.61
C VAL A 135 -3.35 8.90 -18.07
N ALA A 136 -2.91 7.95 -18.91
CA ALA A 136 -2.75 8.19 -20.34
C ALA A 136 -4.09 8.53 -21.01
N ALA A 137 -5.15 7.79 -20.72
CA ALA A 137 -6.48 8.05 -21.25
C ALA A 137 -7.03 9.43 -20.84
N LEU A 138 -6.82 9.84 -19.60
CA LEU A 138 -7.20 11.18 -19.11
C LEU A 138 -6.45 12.29 -19.85
N ALA A 139 -5.17 12.11 -20.11
CA ALA A 139 -4.38 13.09 -20.86
C ALA A 139 -4.92 13.27 -22.29
N VAL A 140 -5.26 12.17 -22.96
CA VAL A 140 -5.86 12.19 -24.31
C VAL A 140 -7.23 12.88 -24.28
N ALA A 141 -8.11 12.52 -23.35
CA ALA A 141 -9.44 13.13 -23.23
C ALA A 141 -9.35 14.65 -23.00
N ARG A 142 -8.43 15.10 -22.15
CA ARG A 142 -8.19 16.54 -21.92
C ARG A 142 -7.67 17.24 -23.17
N SER A 143 -6.80 16.61 -23.95
CA SER A 143 -6.30 17.18 -25.20
C SER A 143 -7.40 17.37 -26.26
N MET A 144 -8.47 16.55 -26.18
CA MET A 144 -9.66 16.66 -27.02
C MET A 144 -10.68 17.68 -26.47
N GLY A 145 -10.37 18.40 -25.38
CA GLY A 145 -11.30 19.33 -24.74
C GLY A 145 -12.43 18.66 -23.95
N MET A 146 -12.34 17.35 -23.68
CA MET A 146 -13.35 16.63 -22.90
C MET A 146 -13.17 16.84 -21.41
N GLN A 147 -14.27 16.87 -20.67
CA GLN A 147 -14.28 16.82 -19.21
C GLN A 147 -14.46 15.38 -18.74
N VAL A 148 -13.71 14.98 -17.71
CA VAL A 148 -13.76 13.60 -17.19
C VAL A 148 -14.30 13.58 -15.77
N TYR A 149 -15.30 12.73 -15.54
CA TYR A 149 -15.97 12.55 -14.26
C TYR A 149 -15.94 11.08 -13.85
N LEU A 150 -15.73 10.82 -12.55
CA LEU A 150 -15.94 9.50 -11.96
C LEU A 150 -17.36 9.46 -11.38
N LEU A 151 -18.28 8.85 -12.10
CA LEU A 151 -19.66 8.69 -11.65
C LEU A 151 -19.78 7.41 -10.81
N THR A 152 -20.27 7.54 -9.59
CA THR A 152 -20.60 6.40 -8.72
C THR A 152 -22.11 6.38 -8.52
N LEU A 153 -22.79 5.45 -9.20
CA LEU A 153 -24.23 5.26 -9.06
C LEU A 153 -24.48 4.13 -8.06
N THR A 154 -25.36 4.39 -7.10
CA THR A 154 -25.75 3.42 -6.08
C THR A 154 -27.26 3.31 -6.03
N VAL A 155 -27.78 2.10 -5.85
CA VAL A 155 -29.19 1.86 -5.58
C VAL A 155 -29.41 1.85 -4.07
N PRO A 156 -30.32 2.69 -3.52
CA PRO A 156 -30.64 2.66 -2.10
C PRO A 156 -31.22 1.28 -1.75
N HIS A 157 -30.77 0.70 -0.64
CA HIS A 157 -31.24 -0.61 -0.17
C HIS A 157 -31.32 -0.67 1.36
N GLY A 158 -32.25 -1.45 1.86
CA GLY A 158 -32.48 -1.76 3.27
C GLY A 158 -32.36 -3.26 3.56
N LEU A 159 -32.50 -3.60 4.84
CA LEU A 159 -32.25 -4.96 5.37
C LEU A 159 -33.24 -6.03 4.84
N GLY A 160 -34.44 -5.61 4.42
CA GLY A 160 -35.48 -6.50 3.91
C GLY A 160 -35.61 -6.54 2.38
N ASP A 161 -34.76 -5.81 1.66
CA ASP A 161 -34.88 -5.72 0.20
C ASP A 161 -34.32 -6.98 -0.47
N ASP A 162 -34.99 -7.43 -1.52
CA ASP A 162 -34.54 -8.60 -2.28
C ASP A 162 -33.27 -8.27 -3.07
N LEU A 163 -32.20 -9.00 -2.76
CA LEU A 163 -30.89 -8.82 -3.38
C LEU A 163 -30.94 -9.07 -4.88
N LYS A 164 -31.76 -10.02 -5.34
CA LYS A 164 -31.83 -10.35 -6.78
C LYS A 164 -32.46 -9.20 -7.55
N ALA A 165 -33.58 -8.66 -7.07
CA ALA A 165 -34.21 -7.47 -7.66
C ALA A 165 -33.27 -6.25 -7.68
N LEU A 166 -32.53 -5.99 -6.59
CA LEU A 166 -31.58 -4.89 -6.52
C LEU A 166 -30.42 -5.03 -7.52
N LEU A 167 -29.85 -6.24 -7.65
CA LEU A 167 -28.78 -6.50 -8.62
C LEU A 167 -29.26 -6.30 -10.06
N GLU A 168 -30.51 -6.69 -10.37
CA GLU A 168 -31.10 -6.42 -11.69
C GLU A 168 -31.25 -4.92 -11.97
N GLN A 169 -31.59 -4.12 -10.95
CA GLN A 169 -31.65 -2.65 -11.10
C GLN A 169 -30.27 -2.04 -11.34
N ILE A 170 -29.24 -2.49 -10.59
CA ILE A 170 -27.86 -2.04 -10.77
C ILE A 170 -27.33 -2.39 -12.16
N HIS A 171 -27.69 -3.55 -12.71
CA HIS A 171 -27.22 -3.99 -14.04
C HIS A 171 -27.92 -3.28 -15.21
N LYS A 172 -29.10 -2.68 -14.99
CA LYS A 172 -29.85 -1.94 -16.03
C LYS A 172 -29.40 -0.48 -16.18
N ALA A 173 -28.76 0.08 -15.16
CA ALA A 173 -28.22 1.44 -15.15
C ALA A 173 -26.87 1.50 -15.88
#